data_AF-A0A841IPN8-F1
#
_entry.id   AF-A0A841IPN8-F1
#
_cell.length_a   1.000
_cell.length_b   1.000
_cell.length_c   1.000
_cell.angle_alpha   90.00
_cell.angle_beta   90.00
_cell.angle_gamma   90.00
#
_symmetry.space_group_name_H-M   'P 1'
#
loop_
_entity.id
_entity.type
_entity.pdbx_description
1 polymer ?
#
loop_
_entity_poly.entity_id
_entity_poly.type
_entity_poly.pdbx_seq_one_letter_code
_entity_poly.pdbx_strand_id
1 'polypeptide(L)'
;MTVTADPAYYQYMVNQGVLDPDLLPFPSRVLPRRVALSGDRVHIGRRSASRGFVPEIDLGGPGGDPAISHIHAILIARPDGTWALVDPGSTNGTTVNGTADPVAPGVEFPLRDGDRVYAGAWTVIILQKG
;
A
#
# COMPACT_ATOMS: atom_id res chain seq x y z
N MET A 1 -2.32 -12.35 0.70
CA MET A 1 -1.90 -11.14 1.45
C MET A 1 -3.06 -10.59 2.28
N THR A 2 -2.76 -9.72 3.26
CA THR A 2 -3.77 -9.03 4.09
C THR A 2 -3.57 -7.52 3.99
N VAL A 3 -4.65 -6.75 3.81
CA VAL A 3 -4.63 -5.28 3.84
C VAL A 3 -5.40 -4.79 5.06
N THR A 4 -4.85 -3.86 5.83
CA THR A 4 -5.50 -3.23 6.98
C THR A 4 -4.95 -1.82 7.18
N ALA A 5 -5.44 -1.11 8.19
CA ALA A 5 -4.83 0.12 8.70
C ALA A 5 -3.97 -0.19 9.93
N ASP A 6 -2.84 0.51 10.06
CA ASP A 6 -1.94 0.43 11.21
C ASP A 6 -1.97 1.75 12.01
N PRO A 7 -2.51 1.75 13.24
CA PRO A 7 -2.59 2.97 14.06
C PRO A 7 -1.22 3.47 14.51
N ALA A 8 -0.21 2.58 14.65
CA ALA A 8 1.14 2.99 15.04
C ALA A 8 1.84 3.70 13.89
N TYR A 9 1.68 3.22 12.66
CA TYR A 9 2.17 3.90 11.46
C TYR A 9 1.50 5.27 11.28
N TYR A 10 0.17 5.33 11.41
CA TYR A 10 -0.55 6.61 11.35
C TYR A 10 -0.04 7.61 12.39
N GLN A 11 0.09 7.18 13.66
CA GLN A 11 0.58 8.05 14.72
C GLN A 11 2.03 8.50 14.48
N TYR A 12 2.87 7.62 13.92
CA TYR A 12 4.22 7.98 13.51
C TYR A 12 4.21 9.10 12.46
N MET A 13 3.38 8.99 11.41
CA MET A 13 3.27 10.00 10.36
C MET A 13 2.79 11.36 10.90
N VAL A 14 1.85 11.35 11.86
CA VAL A 14 1.39 12.55 12.58
C VAL A 14 2.54 13.16 13.39
N ASN A 15 3.27 12.34 14.15
CA ASN A 15 4.39 12.81 14.98
C ASN A 15 5.55 13.38 14.16
N GLN A 16 5.75 12.91 12.92
CA GLN A 16 6.72 13.48 11.99
C GLN A 16 6.22 14.76 11.29
N GLY A 17 4.97 15.17 11.49
CA GLY A 17 4.38 16.33 10.82
C GLY A 17 4.10 16.12 9.34
N VAL A 18 4.16 14.88 8.85
CA VAL A 18 3.85 14.52 7.45
C VAL A 18 2.33 14.43 7.24
N LEU A 19 1.59 14.13 8.30
CA LEU A 19 0.14 13.96 8.27
C LEU A 19 -0.55 14.88 9.28
N ASP A 20 -1.57 15.60 8.83
CA ASP A 20 -2.44 16.40 9.69
C ASP A 20 -3.69 15.58 10.10
N PRO A 21 -3.84 15.22 11.40
CA PRO A 21 -4.95 14.39 11.86
C PRO A 21 -6.30 15.10 11.83
N ASP A 22 -6.36 16.44 11.78
CA ASP A 22 -7.61 17.19 11.68
C ASP A 22 -8.15 17.17 10.24
N LEU A 23 -7.25 17.14 9.25
CA LEU A 23 -7.62 17.05 7.84
C LEU A 23 -7.85 15.60 7.37
N LEU A 24 -7.11 14.65 7.94
CA LEU A 24 -7.19 13.25 7.56
C LEU A 24 -7.22 12.34 8.79
N PRO A 25 -8.36 12.25 9.48
CA PRO A 25 -8.48 11.47 10.72
C PRO A 25 -8.36 9.97 10.46
N PHE A 26 -7.82 9.24 11.44
CA PHE A 26 -7.76 7.79 11.40
C PHE A 26 -9.18 7.19 11.29
N PRO A 27 -9.40 6.17 10.44
CA PRO A 27 -10.71 5.56 10.27
C PRO A 27 -11.23 4.90 11.56
N SER A 28 -12.49 5.19 11.92
CA SER A 28 -13.14 4.65 13.13
C SER A 28 -13.41 3.14 13.07
N ARG A 29 -13.46 2.55 11.87
CA ARG A 29 -13.62 1.12 11.65
C ARG A 29 -12.66 0.64 10.58
N VAL A 30 -11.81 -0.32 10.95
CA VAL A 30 -10.84 -0.96 10.07
C VAL A 30 -11.08 -2.45 10.14
N LEU A 31 -11.41 -3.06 8.99
CA LEU A 31 -11.54 -4.51 8.88
C LEU A 31 -10.41 -5.03 7.98
N PRO A 32 -9.56 -5.96 8.46
CA PRO A 32 -8.56 -6.59 7.62
C PRO A 32 -9.21 -7.29 6.43
N ARG A 33 -8.73 -6.97 5.22
CA ARG A 33 -9.16 -7.60 3.97
C ARG A 33 -8.09 -8.59 3.51
N ARG A 34 -8.42 -9.88 3.47
CA ARG A 34 -7.58 -10.88 2.80
C ARG A 34 -7.80 -10.82 1.30
N VAL A 35 -6.72 -10.80 0.55
CA VAL A 35 -6.73 -10.75 -0.91
C VAL A 35 -5.78 -11.81 -1.46
N ALA A 36 -6.26 -12.60 -2.40
CA ALA A 36 -5.45 -13.53 -3.16
C ALA A 36 -4.66 -12.75 -4.23
N LEU A 37 -3.38 -13.04 -4.36
CA LEU A 37 -2.57 -12.51 -5.45
C LEU A 37 -2.61 -13.48 -6.62
N SER A 38 -2.84 -12.96 -7.83
CA SER A 38 -2.96 -13.76 -9.05
C SER A 38 -2.40 -13.00 -10.25
N GLY A 39 -1.79 -13.73 -11.19
CA GLY A 39 -1.14 -13.17 -12.38
C GLY A 39 0.31 -12.73 -12.12
N ASP A 40 0.97 -12.25 -13.16
CA ASP A 40 2.39 -11.89 -13.11
C ASP A 40 2.64 -10.48 -12.59
N ARG A 41 1.61 -9.63 -12.65
CA ARG A 41 1.66 -8.22 -12.25
C ARG A 41 0.34 -7.82 -11.61
N VAL A 42 0.40 -7.18 -10.45
CA VAL A 42 -0.79 -6.75 -9.69
C VAL A 42 -0.62 -5.29 -9.30
N HIS A 43 -1.52 -4.41 -9.74
CA HIS A 43 -1.54 -3.01 -9.36
C HIS A 43 -2.36 -2.82 -8.08
N ILE A 44 -1.81 -1.99 -7.20
CA ILE A 44 -2.40 -1.60 -5.94
C ILE A 44 -2.55 -0.08 -5.97
N GLY A 45 -3.76 0.39 -5.68
CA GLY A 45 -4.04 1.82 -5.66
C GLY A 45 -5.52 2.11 -5.53
N ARG A 46 -5.93 3.31 -5.94
CA ARG A 46 -7.34 3.70 -5.98
C ARG A 46 -7.85 3.83 -7.40
N ARG A 47 -9.08 3.36 -7.64
CA ARG A 47 -9.77 3.55 -8.93
C ARG A 47 -9.77 5.01 -9.40
N SER A 48 -9.70 5.21 -10.72
CA SER A 48 -9.79 6.51 -11.40
C SER A 48 -10.84 6.46 -12.50
N ALA A 49 -12.02 7.02 -12.25
CA ALA A 49 -13.08 7.06 -13.26
C ALA A 49 -12.67 7.89 -14.49
N SER A 50 -12.01 9.03 -14.28
CA SER A 50 -11.58 9.92 -15.36
C SER A 50 -10.47 9.33 -16.24
N ARG A 51 -9.65 8.42 -15.69
CA ARG A 51 -8.59 7.73 -16.45
C ARG A 51 -9.01 6.33 -16.92
N GLY A 52 -10.24 5.89 -16.64
CA GLY A 52 -10.69 4.53 -16.94
C GLY A 52 -9.86 3.43 -16.30
N PHE A 53 -9.21 3.72 -15.16
CA PHE A 53 -8.26 2.81 -14.51
C PHE A 53 -8.86 2.19 -13.24
N VAL A 54 -8.83 0.87 -13.15
CA VAL A 54 -9.21 0.11 -11.96
C VAL A 54 -8.05 -0.83 -11.62
N PRO A 55 -7.37 -0.64 -10.47
CA PRO A 55 -6.32 -1.56 -10.04
C PRO A 55 -6.92 -2.90 -9.62
N GLU A 56 -6.17 -3.98 -9.80
CA GLU A 56 -6.57 -5.32 -9.36
C GLU A 56 -6.86 -5.35 -7.85
N ILE A 57 -6.13 -4.54 -7.08
CA ILE A 57 -6.36 -4.32 -5.66
C ILE A 57 -6.76 -2.85 -5.47
N ASP A 58 -8.07 -2.59 -5.50
CA ASP A 58 -8.63 -1.27 -5.20
C ASP A 58 -8.68 -1.01 -3.69
N LEU A 59 -8.05 0.08 -3.28
CA LEU A 59 -7.95 0.62 -1.92
C LEU A 59 -8.68 1.96 -1.77
N GLY A 60 -9.30 2.47 -2.83
CA GLY A 60 -10.02 3.75 -2.84
C GLY A 60 -11.52 3.67 -2.54
N GLY A 61 -12.03 2.50 -2.14
CA GLY A 61 -13.45 2.30 -1.81
C GLY A 61 -13.89 3.01 -0.53
N PRO A 62 -15.14 2.81 -0.07
CA PRO A 62 -15.62 3.35 1.20
C PRO A 62 -14.69 2.96 2.37
N GLY A 63 -14.23 3.94 3.15
CA GLY A 63 -13.24 3.72 4.23
C GLY A 63 -11.81 3.47 3.73
N GLY A 64 -11.57 3.65 2.44
CA GLY A 64 -10.24 3.62 1.82
C GLY A 64 -9.39 4.80 2.25
N ASP A 65 -8.08 4.65 2.06
CA ASP A 65 -7.08 5.64 2.44
C ASP A 65 -6.95 6.73 1.35
N PRO A 66 -7.36 7.99 1.62
CA PRO A 66 -7.35 9.05 0.62
C PRO A 66 -5.95 9.44 0.15
N ALA A 67 -4.92 9.11 0.92
CA ALA A 67 -3.51 9.35 0.58
C ALA A 67 -2.94 8.28 -0.36
N ILE A 68 -3.73 7.28 -0.78
CA ILE A 68 -3.33 6.31 -1.78
C ILE A 68 -3.40 6.90 -3.20
N SER A 69 -2.38 6.60 -4.00
CA SER A 69 -2.29 7.03 -5.40
C SER A 69 -3.15 6.15 -6.29
N HIS A 70 -3.48 6.63 -7.50
CA HIS A 70 -4.21 5.80 -8.46
C HIS A 70 -3.49 4.49 -8.78
N ILE A 71 -2.19 4.59 -9.04
CA ILE A 71 -1.26 3.46 -9.04
C ILE A 71 -0.22 3.81 -7.99
N HIS A 72 -0.25 3.11 -6.85
CA HIS A 72 0.62 3.42 -5.72
C HIS A 72 1.74 2.41 -5.59
N ALA A 73 1.41 1.14 -5.78
CA ALA A 73 2.37 0.04 -5.73
C ALA A 73 2.02 -1.00 -6.80
N ILE A 74 3.05 -1.72 -7.25
CA ILE A 74 2.91 -2.81 -8.21
C ILE A 74 3.65 -4.01 -7.64
N LEU A 75 2.98 -5.15 -7.56
CA LEU A 75 3.60 -6.42 -7.23
C LEU A 75 3.91 -7.17 -8.53
N ILE A 76 5.14 -7.65 -8.65
CA ILE A 76 5.64 -8.45 -9.79
C ILE A 76 5.96 -9.85 -9.28
N ALA A 77 5.31 -10.86 -9.85
CA ALA A 77 5.53 -12.26 -9.48
C ALA A 77 6.93 -12.70 -9.91
N ARG A 78 7.57 -13.54 -9.10
CA ARG A 78 8.86 -14.14 -9.40
C ARG A 78 8.74 -15.64 -9.64
N PRO A 79 9.64 -16.24 -10.45
CA PRO A 79 9.63 -17.68 -10.72
C PRO A 79 9.74 -18.57 -9.48
N ASP A 80 10.31 -18.05 -8.39
CA ASP A 80 10.46 -18.74 -7.10
C ASP A 80 9.20 -18.64 -6.21
N GLY A 81 8.11 -18.05 -6.71
CA GLY A 81 6.87 -17.85 -5.99
C GLY A 81 6.89 -16.68 -5.01
N THR A 82 7.94 -15.85 -5.01
CA THR A 82 7.99 -14.58 -4.27
C THR A 82 7.42 -13.42 -5.10
N TRP A 83 7.38 -12.25 -4.50
CA TRP A 83 6.93 -11.03 -5.14
C TRP A 83 8.01 -9.96 -5.01
N ALA A 84 8.11 -9.08 -6.00
CA ALA A 84 8.81 -7.81 -5.87
C ALA A 84 7.82 -6.66 -5.89
N LEU A 85 8.11 -5.64 -5.09
CA LEU A 85 7.38 -4.39 -5.02
C LEU A 85 8.05 -3.36 -5.94
N VAL A 86 7.25 -2.62 -6.68
CA VAL A 86 7.67 -1.40 -7.39
C VAL A 86 6.74 -0.27 -7.01
N ASP A 87 7.29 0.82 -6.51
CA ASP A 87 6.58 2.10 -6.44
C ASP A 87 6.80 2.85 -7.77
N PRO A 88 5.76 3.13 -8.59
CA PRO A 88 5.92 3.79 -9.88
C PRO A 88 6.07 5.31 -9.81
N GLY A 89 6.25 5.89 -8.61
CA GLY A 89 6.23 7.34 -8.39
C GLY A 89 4.95 7.81 -7.69
N SER A 90 4.52 7.07 -6.68
CA SER A 90 3.39 7.40 -5.84
C SER A 90 3.62 8.73 -5.09
N THR A 91 2.54 9.48 -4.82
CA THR A 91 2.67 10.83 -4.22
C THR A 91 3.24 10.81 -2.81
N ASN A 92 2.90 9.80 -2.00
CA ASN A 92 3.31 9.71 -0.60
C ASN A 92 4.44 8.68 -0.36
N GLY A 93 4.93 8.05 -1.43
CA GLY A 93 5.92 6.99 -1.35
C GLY A 93 5.39 5.68 -0.75
N THR A 94 6.21 4.65 -0.85
CA THR A 94 5.96 3.32 -0.29
C THR A 94 7.14 2.92 0.58
N THR A 95 6.92 2.51 1.83
CA THR A 95 7.98 1.98 2.71
C THR A 95 7.75 0.52 3.04
N VAL A 96 8.80 -0.20 3.45
CA VAL A 96 8.72 -1.63 3.79
C VAL A 96 9.26 -1.84 5.20
N ASN A 97 8.57 -2.63 6.02
CA ASN A 97 8.95 -3.01 7.38
C ASN A 97 9.23 -1.82 8.31
N GLY A 98 8.60 -0.67 8.05
CA GLY A 98 8.71 0.53 8.88
C GLY A 98 10.04 1.29 8.69
N THR A 99 10.74 1.07 7.58
CA THR A 99 11.90 1.90 7.21
C THR A 99 11.47 3.35 6.99
N ALA A 100 12.29 4.29 7.43
CA ALA A 100 12.09 5.71 7.11
C ALA A 100 12.37 5.99 5.62
N ASP A 101 13.25 5.20 5.00
CA ASP A 101 13.58 5.32 3.60
C ASP A 101 12.51 4.63 2.73
N PRO A 102 11.85 5.38 1.82
CA PRO A 102 10.92 4.80 0.87
C PRO A 102 11.65 4.00 -0.21
N VAL A 103 10.93 3.05 -0.79
CA VAL A 103 11.36 2.34 -2.00
C VAL A 103 11.62 3.37 -3.10
N ALA A 104 12.79 3.28 -3.73
CA ALA A 104 13.15 4.17 -4.83
C ALA A 104 12.17 3.99 -6.00
N PRO A 105 11.61 5.08 -6.56
CA PRO A 105 10.66 4.99 -7.66
C PRO A 105 11.21 4.22 -8.85
N GLY A 106 10.41 3.29 -9.39
CA GLY A 106 10.74 2.44 -10.54
C GLY A 106 11.72 1.31 -10.25
N VAL A 107 12.25 1.19 -9.02
CA VAL A 107 13.19 0.14 -8.63
C VAL A 107 12.44 -1.02 -7.99
N GLU A 108 12.77 -2.24 -8.39
CA GLU A 108 12.21 -3.46 -7.80
C GLU A 108 12.81 -3.71 -6.41
N PHE A 109 11.94 -3.77 -5.40
CA PHE A 109 12.27 -4.14 -4.03
C PHE A 109 11.79 -5.58 -3.78
N PRO A 110 12.67 -6.56 -3.49
CA PRO A 110 12.25 -7.93 -3.24
C PRO A 110 11.45 -8.03 -1.92
N LEU A 111 10.29 -8.68 -1.97
CA LEU A 111 9.47 -8.94 -0.79
C LEU A 111 9.56 -10.39 -0.34
N ARG A 112 9.48 -10.58 0.96
CA ARG A 112 9.42 -11.87 1.64
C ARG A 112 8.07 -12.07 2.31
N ASP A 113 7.83 -13.32 2.68
CA ASP A 113 6.67 -13.65 3.51
C ASP A 113 6.75 -12.90 4.84
N GLY A 114 5.63 -12.32 5.26
CA GLY A 114 5.52 -11.51 6.48
C GLY A 114 5.90 -10.04 6.32
N ASP A 115 6.50 -9.63 5.19
CA ASP A 115 6.86 -8.22 4.97
C ASP A 115 5.63 -7.32 5.00
N ARG A 116 5.81 -6.13 5.59
CA ARG A 116 4.78 -5.10 5.73
C ARG A 116 5.11 -3.95 4.80
N VAL A 117 4.26 -3.71 3.82
CA VAL A 117 4.35 -2.58 2.91
C VAL A 117 3.40 -1.49 3.41
N TYR A 118 3.92 -0.30 3.68
CA TYR A 118 3.13 0.86 4.10
C TYR A 118 2.94 1.81 2.92
N ALA A 119 1.72 2.32 2.80
CA ALA A 119 1.27 3.15 1.72
C ALA A 119 0.20 4.13 2.24
N GLY A 120 0.15 5.33 1.69
CA GLY A 120 -0.83 6.33 2.11
C GLY A 120 -0.63 6.79 3.56
N ALA A 121 -1.73 7.07 4.26
CA ALA A 121 -1.71 7.66 5.60
C ALA A 121 -1.76 6.61 6.72
N TRP A 122 -2.35 5.45 6.45
CA TRP A 122 -2.49 4.39 7.46
C TRP A 122 -2.39 2.98 6.90
N THR A 123 -2.39 2.81 5.58
CA THR A 123 -2.53 1.48 4.99
C THR A 123 -1.26 0.65 5.18
N VAL A 124 -1.46 -0.58 5.68
CA VAL A 124 -0.43 -1.62 5.70
C VAL A 124 -0.90 -2.84 4.92
N ILE A 125 -0.02 -3.37 4.08
CA ILE A 125 -0.20 -4.58 3.28
C ILE A 125 0.81 -5.60 3.79
N ILE A 126 0.30 -6.70 4.33
CA ILE A 126 1.12 -7.78 4.88
C ILE A 126 1.17 -8.91 3.85
N LEU A 127 2.36 -9.19 3.33
CA LEU A 127 2.56 -10.31 2.43
C LEU A 127 2.49 -11.60 3.23
N GLN A 128 1.69 -12.53 2.72
CA GLN A 128 1.50 -13.84 3.29
C GLN A 128 1.51 -14.81 2.12
N LYS A 129 2.41 -15.80 2.13
CA LYS A 129 2.35 -16.96 1.25
C LYS A 129 1.03 -17.68 1.51
N GLY A 130 0.36 -18.02 0.41
CA GLY A 130 -0.83 -18.88 0.44
C GLY A 130 -0.45 -20.32 0.67
#